data_AF-A0A165INE4-F1
#
_entry.id   AF-A0A165INE4-F1
#
_cell.length_a   1.000
_cell.length_b   1.000
_cell.length_c   1.000
_cell.angle_alpha   90.00
_cell.angle_beta   90.00
_cell.angle_gamma   90.00
#
_symmetry.space_group_name_H-M   'P 1'
#
loop_
_entity.id
_entity.type
_entity.pdbx_description
1 polymer ?
#
loop_
_entity_poly.entity_id
_entity_poly.type
_entity_poly.pdbx_seq_one_letter_code
_entity_poly.pdbx_strand_id
1 'polypeptide(L)'
;RHTALDGAAGDTPQAEIVLAVPCASIVGGGLVLHVADPGGSLVLTTGMPRWGLWVNAAGDIVAEGSVTDEANGGDFWVAGGTTPLGETSPLLQAGGLVVLGTTSLT
;
A
#
# COMPACT_ATOMS: atom_id res chain seq x y z
N ARG A 1 -16.65 4.41 -15.38
CA ARG A 1 -16.22 3.23 -16.18
C ARG A 1 -14.77 3.01 -15.82
N HIS A 2 -14.53 2.10 -14.87
CA HIS A 2 -13.22 1.80 -14.29
C HIS A 2 -12.36 1.20 -15.41
N THR A 3 -11.33 1.92 -15.85
CA THR A 3 -10.30 1.39 -16.75
C THR A 3 -9.62 0.23 -16.03
N ALA A 4 -9.52 -0.92 -16.69
CA ALA A 4 -8.98 -2.15 -16.13
C ALA A 4 -7.60 -1.88 -15.53
N LEU A 5 -7.42 -2.26 -14.27
CA LEU A 5 -6.11 -2.37 -13.64
C LEU A 5 -5.42 -3.56 -14.30
N ASP A 6 -4.38 -3.31 -15.08
CA ASP A 6 -3.60 -4.37 -15.75
C ASP A 6 -2.74 -5.09 -14.70
N GLY A 7 -3.30 -6.15 -14.12
CA GLY A 7 -2.79 -6.96 -13.00
C GLY A 7 -3.95 -7.31 -12.10
N ALA A 8 -4.50 -8.52 -12.22
CA ALA A 8 -5.78 -8.86 -11.59
C ALA A 8 -5.70 -8.77 -10.05
N ALA A 9 -6.69 -8.14 -9.44
CA ALA A 9 -6.92 -8.27 -8.00
C ALA A 9 -7.06 -9.77 -7.65
N GLY A 10 -6.34 -10.25 -6.65
CA GLY A 10 -6.41 -11.64 -6.17
C GLY A 10 -5.12 -12.47 -6.27
N ASP A 11 -4.03 -11.92 -6.81
CA ASP A 11 -2.70 -12.54 -6.68
C ASP A 11 -2.12 -12.39 -5.26
N THR A 12 -1.08 -13.14 -4.93
CA THR A 12 -0.37 -13.01 -3.64
C THR A 12 0.17 -11.58 -3.48
N PRO A 13 -0.10 -10.88 -2.37
CA PRO A 13 0.40 -9.53 -2.15
C PRO A 13 1.94 -9.52 -2.17
N GLN A 14 2.54 -8.52 -2.84
CA GLN A 14 3.99 -8.37 -2.90
C GLN A 14 4.60 -8.03 -1.53
N ALA A 15 3.85 -7.34 -0.67
CA ALA A 15 4.19 -7.00 0.71
C ALA A 15 2.89 -6.81 1.51
N GLU A 16 2.94 -7.02 2.83
CA GLU A 16 1.79 -6.88 3.72
C GLU A 16 2.17 -6.06 4.96
N ILE A 17 1.53 -4.91 5.14
CA ILE A 17 1.69 -4.09 6.33
C ILE A 17 0.62 -4.47 7.35
N VAL A 18 1.05 -5.13 8.42
CA VAL A 18 0.17 -5.47 9.55
C VAL A 18 0.10 -4.30 10.53
N LEU A 19 -1.11 -3.89 10.88
CA LEU A 19 -1.33 -2.89 11.93
C LEU A 19 -1.29 -3.54 13.32
N ALA A 20 -0.77 -2.82 14.30
CA ALA A 20 -0.70 -3.24 15.69
C ALA A 20 -2.10 -3.37 16.33
N VAL A 21 -2.15 -3.87 17.57
CA VAL A 21 -3.35 -3.78 18.42
C VAL A 21 -2.99 -2.96 19.65
N PRO A 22 -3.56 -1.75 19.82
CA PRO A 22 -4.52 -1.06 18.95
C PRO A 22 -3.89 -0.58 17.62
N CYS A 23 -4.69 -0.55 16.54
CA CYS A 23 -4.21 -0.25 15.18
C CYS A 23 -4.07 1.23 14.87
N ALA A 24 -4.70 2.10 15.65
CA ALA A 24 -4.68 3.54 15.42
C ALA A 24 -4.96 4.36 16.68
N SER A 25 -4.61 5.63 16.64
CA SER A 25 -4.97 6.64 17.64
C SER A 25 -5.24 7.99 16.99
N ILE A 26 -6.04 8.85 17.63
CA ILE A 26 -6.18 10.25 17.21
C ILE A 26 -5.12 11.09 17.93
N VAL A 27 -4.25 11.77 17.17
CA VAL A 27 -3.20 12.65 17.68
C VAL A 27 -3.32 14.01 17.00
N GLY A 28 -3.52 15.07 17.78
CA GLY A 28 -3.66 16.43 17.24
C GLY A 28 -4.84 16.59 16.26
N GLY A 29 -5.87 15.75 16.35
CA GLY A 29 -7.01 15.74 15.45
C GLY A 29 -6.86 14.86 14.20
N GLY A 30 -5.67 14.29 13.96
CA GLY A 30 -5.42 13.37 12.83
C GLY A 30 -5.46 11.89 13.25
N LEU A 31 -5.90 11.03 12.34
CA LEU A 31 -5.80 9.57 12.49
C LEU A 31 -4.36 9.11 12.25
N VAL A 32 -3.72 8.53 13.27
CA VAL A 32 -2.39 7.93 13.19
C VAL A 32 -2.52 6.42 13.23
N LEU A 33 -1.99 5.72 12.22
CA LEU A 33 -1.94 4.26 12.15
C LEU A 33 -0.65 3.74 12.81
N HIS A 34 -0.77 2.67 13.59
CA HIS A 34 0.35 2.00 14.26
C HIS A 34 0.66 0.70 13.54
N VAL A 35 1.86 0.57 12.99
CA VAL A 35 2.34 -0.69 12.40
C VAL A 35 2.78 -1.65 13.50
N ALA A 36 2.54 -2.95 13.28
CA ALA A 36 3.00 -4.00 14.18
C ALA A 36 4.52 -4.14 14.17
N ASP A 37 5.16 -3.92 13.01
CA ASP A 37 6.62 -3.86 12.85
C ASP A 37 7.04 -2.52 12.21
N PRO A 38 7.73 -1.63 12.96
CA PRO A 38 8.23 -0.37 12.42
C PRO A 38 9.39 -0.53 11.44
N GLY A 39 10.01 -1.71 11.35
CA GLY A 39 11.05 -2.04 10.37
C GLY A 39 10.52 -2.15 8.94
N GLY A 40 9.21 -2.29 8.75
CA GLY A 40 8.56 -2.43 7.45
C GLY A 40 8.31 -3.88 7.04
N SER A 41 7.56 -4.06 5.96
CA SER A 41 7.28 -5.36 5.35
C SER A 41 8.28 -5.67 4.25
N LEU A 42 8.77 -6.91 4.25
CA LEU A 42 9.58 -7.45 3.16
C LEU A 42 8.76 -7.53 1.87
N VAL A 43 9.35 -7.10 0.76
CA VAL A 43 8.84 -7.38 -0.59
C VAL A 43 9.24 -8.80 -0.97
N LEU A 44 8.24 -9.67 -1.19
CA LEU A 44 8.44 -11.09 -1.48
C LEU A 44 8.71 -11.35 -2.96
N THR A 45 8.13 -10.55 -3.85
CA THR A 45 8.22 -10.71 -5.30
C THR A 45 8.47 -9.36 -5.99
N THR A 46 9.44 -9.35 -6.91
CA THR A 46 9.72 -8.16 -7.74
C THR A 46 8.58 -7.93 -8.71
N GLY A 47 8.10 -6.69 -8.81
CA GLY A 47 7.01 -6.33 -9.69
C GLY A 47 6.46 -4.94 -9.40
N MET A 48 5.58 -4.47 -10.28
CA MET A 48 4.85 -3.22 -10.09
C MET A 48 3.51 -3.51 -9.41
N PRO A 49 3.25 -2.93 -8.23
CA PRO A 49 1.97 -3.10 -7.54
C PRO A 49 0.92 -2.30 -8.28
N ARG A 50 -0.11 -2.98 -8.78
CA ARG A 50 -1.20 -2.36 -9.57
C ARG A 50 -2.45 -2.12 -8.74
N TRP A 51 -2.60 -2.90 -7.69
CA TRP A 51 -3.75 -2.91 -6.81
C TRP A 51 -3.29 -3.04 -5.35
N GLY A 52 -4.09 -2.54 -4.44
CA GLY A 52 -3.89 -2.63 -2.99
C GLY A 52 -5.21 -2.98 -2.30
N LEU A 53 -5.11 -3.74 -1.21
CA LEU A 53 -6.23 -4.09 -0.35
C LEU A 53 -5.96 -3.64 1.09
N TRP A 54 -6.96 -3.04 1.70
CA TRP A 54 -7.02 -2.87 3.15
C TRP A 54 -8.06 -3.82 3.70
N VAL A 55 -7.63 -4.76 4.54
CA VAL A 55 -8.47 -5.81 5.12
C VAL A 55 -8.57 -5.61 6.64
N ASN A 56 -9.75 -5.80 7.22
CA ASN A 56 -9.96 -5.75 8.67
C ASN A 56 -9.57 -7.07 9.35
N ALA A 57 -9.57 -7.10 10.69
CA ALA A 57 -9.22 -8.31 11.45
C ALA A 57 -10.22 -9.48 11.28
N ALA A 58 -11.41 -9.25 10.73
CA ALA A 58 -12.39 -10.29 10.39
C ALA A 58 -12.18 -10.86 8.98
N GLY A 59 -11.25 -10.31 8.20
CA GLY A 59 -10.98 -10.70 6.82
C GLY A 59 -11.83 -9.96 5.77
N ASP A 60 -12.63 -8.98 6.16
CA ASP A 60 -13.42 -8.19 5.21
C ASP A 60 -12.57 -7.08 4.57
N ILE A 61 -12.77 -6.85 3.27
CA ILE A 61 -12.17 -5.74 2.54
C ILE A 61 -12.81 -4.42 3.00
N VAL A 62 -11.99 -3.53 3.54
CA VAL A 62 -12.33 -2.16 3.94
C VAL A 62 -12.17 -1.20 2.76
N ALA A 63 -11.10 -1.37 2.00
CA ALA A 63 -10.82 -0.58 0.81
C ALA A 63 -10.05 -1.42 -0.22
N GLU A 64 -10.30 -1.14 -1.49
CA GLU A 64 -9.61 -1.70 -2.63
C GLU A 64 -9.40 -0.59 -3.65
N GLY A 65 -8.26 -0.60 -4.33
CA GLY A 65 -7.98 0.41 -5.33
C GLY A 65 -6.63 0.26 -6.00
N SER A 66 -6.39 1.17 -6.91
CA SER A 66 -5.15 1.32 -7.67
C SER A 66 -3.97 1.68 -6.78
N VAL A 67 -2.81 1.09 -7.07
CA VAL A 67 -1.54 1.50 -6.46
C VAL A 67 -0.72 2.27 -7.50
N THR A 68 -0.33 3.49 -7.16
CA THR A 68 0.48 4.36 -8.03
C THR A 68 1.61 5.01 -7.26
N ASP A 69 2.48 5.73 -7.96
CA ASP A 69 3.28 6.77 -7.34
C ASP A 69 2.43 8.00 -6.97
N GLU A 70 3.06 8.98 -6.34
CA GLU A 70 2.42 10.23 -5.89
C GLU A 70 1.99 11.15 -7.05
N ALA A 71 2.53 10.97 -8.25
CA ALA A 71 2.24 11.83 -9.40
C ALA A 71 1.01 11.38 -10.20
N ASN A 72 0.60 10.12 -10.04
CA ASN A 72 -0.45 9.50 -10.85
C ASN A 72 -1.80 9.32 -10.12
N GLY A 73 -1.88 9.66 -8.82
CA GLY A 73 -3.15 9.91 -8.12
C GLY A 73 -4.07 8.69 -7.93
N GLY A 74 -3.52 7.49 -7.81
CA GLY A 74 -4.26 6.28 -7.45
C GLY A 74 -4.74 6.30 -5.99
N ASP A 75 -5.42 5.22 -5.58
CA ASP A 75 -6.04 5.11 -4.25
C ASP A 75 -5.00 4.87 -3.14
N PHE A 76 -3.92 4.15 -3.46
CA PHE A 76 -2.77 3.91 -2.60
C PHE A 76 -1.50 4.44 -3.26
N TRP A 77 -0.74 5.24 -2.52
CA TRP A 77 0.53 5.80 -3.02
C TRP A 77 1.74 5.06 -2.47
N VAL A 78 2.69 4.78 -3.36
CA VAL A 78 4.00 4.23 -3.04
C VAL A 78 5.06 5.24 -3.47
N ALA A 79 5.90 5.66 -2.53
CA ALA A 79 7.03 6.54 -2.77
C ALA A 79 8.37 5.78 -2.64
N GLY A 80 9.46 6.43 -3.03
CA GLY A 80 10.83 5.93 -2.83
C GLY A 80 11.32 4.88 -3.84
N GLY A 81 10.44 4.33 -4.67
CA GLY A 81 10.80 3.50 -5.83
C GLY A 81 10.90 4.29 -7.13
N THR A 82 11.51 3.70 -8.16
CA THR A 82 11.53 4.26 -9.51
C THR A 82 10.29 3.79 -10.29
N THR A 83 9.51 4.73 -10.81
CA THR A 83 8.45 4.45 -11.80
C THR A 83 9.06 4.39 -13.21
N PRO A 84 9.02 3.26 -13.91
CA PRO A 84 9.51 3.16 -15.29
C PRO A 84 8.74 4.06 -16.26
N LEU A 85 9.37 4.42 -17.39
CA LEU A 85 8.70 5.23 -18.41
C LEU A 85 7.48 4.50 -18.98
N GLY A 86 6.34 5.18 -19.00
CA GLY A 86 5.06 4.61 -19.46
C GLY A 86 4.26 3.92 -18.36
N GLU A 87 4.78 3.90 -17.13
CA GLU A 87 4.13 3.28 -15.97
C GLU A 87 3.62 4.32 -14.96
N THR A 88 2.68 3.89 -14.12
CA THR A 88 2.10 4.70 -13.04
C THR A 88 2.49 4.24 -11.64
N SER A 89 3.11 3.05 -11.53
CA SER A 89 3.45 2.41 -10.27
C SER A 89 4.96 2.18 -10.17
N PRO A 90 5.59 2.45 -9.01
CA PRO A 90 7.00 2.16 -8.81
C PRO A 90 7.30 0.67 -8.88
N LEU A 91 8.50 0.30 -9.35
CA LEU A 91 8.97 -1.07 -9.27
C LEU A 91 9.38 -1.43 -7.83
N LEU A 92 8.68 -2.39 -7.22
CA LEU A 92 9.09 -3.00 -5.96
C LEU A 92 10.10 -4.14 -6.23
N GLN A 93 11.21 -4.13 -5.51
CA GLN A 93 12.26 -5.15 -5.63
C GLN A 93 12.14 -6.17 -4.51
N ALA A 94 12.15 -7.46 -4.84
CA ALA A 94 12.23 -8.52 -3.85
C ALA A 94 13.44 -8.32 -2.93
N GLY A 95 13.23 -8.48 -1.63
CA GLY A 95 14.23 -8.17 -0.60
C GLY A 95 14.27 -6.71 -0.14
N GLY A 96 13.54 -5.81 -0.81
CA GLY A 96 13.29 -4.45 -0.34
C GLY A 96 12.29 -4.41 0.81
N LEU A 97 12.17 -3.24 1.45
CA LEU A 97 11.22 -2.99 2.52
C LEU A 97 10.19 -1.95 2.10
N VAL A 98 8.92 -2.21 2.41
CA VAL A 98 7.83 -1.24 2.34
C VAL A 98 7.52 -0.78 3.75
N VAL A 99 7.39 0.53 3.95
CA VAL A 99 7.04 1.11 5.25
C VAL A 99 5.78 1.94 5.07
N LEU A 100 4.89 1.90 6.07
CA LEU A 100 3.73 2.80 6.09
C LEU A 100 4.21 4.23 6.40
N GLY A 101 4.01 5.13 5.43
CA GLY A 101 4.26 6.56 5.61
C GLY A 101 3.27 7.21 6.57
N THR A 102 3.45 8.51 6.83
CA THR A 102 2.49 9.28 7.62
C THR A 102 1.12 9.25 6.96
N THR A 103 0.13 8.72 7.67
CA THR A 103 -1.27 8.74 7.23
C THR A 103 -1.98 9.91 7.90
N SER A 104 -2.79 10.65 7.14
CA SER A 104 -3.68 11.68 7.68
C SER A 104 -5.06 11.55 7.03
N LEU A 105 -6.10 11.59 7.86
CA LEU A 105 -7.47 11.80 7.41
C LEU A 105 -7.82 13.26 7.67
N THR A 106 -8.11 14.02 6.62
CA THR A 106 -8.47 15.46 6.68
C THR A 106 -9.86 15.69 6.14
#